data_AF-A0A015I547-F1
#
_entry.id   AF-A0A015I547-F1
#
_cell.length_a   1.000
_cell.length_b   1.000
_cell.length_c   1.000
_cell.angle_alpha   90.00
_cell.angle_beta   90.00
_cell.angle_gamma   90.00
#
_symmetry.space_group_name_H-M   'P 1'
#
loop_
_entity.id
_entity.type
_entity.pdbx_description
1 polymer ?
#
loop_
_entity_poly.entity_id
_entity_poly.type
_entity_poly.pdbx_seq_one_letter_code
_entity_poly.pdbx_strand_id
1 'polypeptide(L)'
;MQQSRIEDDVSTVNSIIVDYQTLNEKQMIIFRRIETHYNAIITNHNQVEPLRLIIMGTAETSKSYLINAIQACLQEIAINNGAETSPVIVLAPTGIAAFNIHGTMIHSTLSILINSSDLSIEGE
;
A
#
# COMPACT_ATOMS: atom_id res chain seq x y z
N MET A 1 -21.79 34.77 10.97
CA MET A 1 -21.37 33.61 11.78
C MET A 1 -21.54 32.38 10.92
N GLN A 2 -20.42 31.82 10.47
CA GLN A 2 -20.37 30.72 9.52
C GLN A 2 -20.22 29.45 10.35
N GLN A 3 -21.29 28.64 10.43
CA GLN A 3 -21.29 27.41 11.21
C GLN A 3 -20.64 26.30 10.38
N SER A 4 -19.45 25.89 10.79
CA SER A 4 -18.76 24.67 10.37
C SER A 4 -19.46 23.43 10.93
N ARG A 5 -19.71 22.45 10.06
CA ARG A 5 -19.85 21.00 10.33
C ARG A 5 -19.25 20.37 9.06
N ILE A 6 -18.02 19.87 9.00
CA ILE A 6 -17.39 18.77 9.77
C ILE A 6 -18.44 17.76 10.21
N GLU A 7 -18.67 16.79 9.33
CA GLU A 7 -19.06 15.40 9.58
C GLU A 7 -19.57 14.87 8.24
N ASP A 8 -18.67 14.33 7.42
CA ASP A 8 -18.91 13.33 6.37
C ASP A 8 -17.56 13.00 5.70
N ASP A 9 -16.62 12.48 6.49
CA ASP A 9 -15.50 11.68 5.96
C ASP A 9 -15.46 10.37 6.74
N VAL A 10 -16.60 9.66 6.73
CA VAL A 10 -16.60 8.22 6.95
C VAL A 10 -15.86 7.66 5.74
N SER A 11 -14.56 7.42 5.93
CA SER A 11 -13.70 6.73 4.98
C SER A 11 -14.46 5.52 4.47
N THR A 12 -15.01 5.64 3.27
CA THR A 12 -15.68 4.53 2.62
C THR A 12 -14.59 3.51 2.41
N VAL A 13 -14.60 2.46 3.23
CA VAL A 13 -13.75 1.29 3.06
C VAL A 13 -14.17 0.68 1.73
N ASN A 14 -13.57 1.16 0.64
CA ASN A 14 -13.65 0.51 -0.65
C ASN A 14 -12.92 -0.81 -0.47
N SER A 15 -13.66 -1.84 -0.06
CA SER A 15 -13.14 -3.19 0.04
C SER A 15 -12.63 -3.59 -1.33
N ILE A 16 -11.31 -3.67 -1.45
CA ILE A 16 -10.64 -4.14 -2.65
C ILE A 16 -11.04 -5.60 -2.83
N ILE A 17 -11.96 -5.89 -3.76
CA ILE A 17 -12.38 -7.26 -4.07
C ILE A 17 -11.28 -7.91 -4.90
N VAL A 18 -10.40 -8.68 -4.25
CA VAL A 18 -9.31 -9.43 -4.89
C VAL A 18 -9.33 -10.87 -4.40
N ASP A 19 -9.47 -11.81 -5.34
CA ASP A 19 -9.31 -13.24 -5.07
C ASP A 19 -7.82 -13.64 -5.12
N TYR A 20 -7.16 -13.56 -3.97
CA TYR A 20 -5.75 -13.92 -3.85
C TYR A 20 -5.46 -15.40 -4.15
N GLN A 21 -6.46 -16.29 -4.26
CA GLN A 21 -6.27 -17.68 -4.68
C GLN A 21 -5.83 -17.78 -6.15
N THR A 22 -6.02 -16.73 -6.95
CA THR A 22 -5.61 -16.68 -8.36
C THR A 22 -4.15 -16.26 -8.56
N LEU A 23 -3.43 -15.93 -7.47
CA LEU A 23 -2.00 -15.60 -7.56
C LEU A 23 -1.21 -16.80 -8.09
N ASN A 24 -0.27 -16.53 -9.00
CA ASN A 24 0.64 -17.58 -9.46
C ASN A 24 1.61 -18.00 -8.34
N GLU A 25 2.29 -19.13 -8.53
CA GLU A 25 3.17 -19.73 -7.51
C GLU A 25 4.21 -18.75 -6.94
N LYS A 26 4.86 -17.95 -7.81
CA LYS A 26 5.89 -16.99 -7.37
C LYS A 26 5.29 -15.84 -6.57
N GLN A 27 4.13 -15.34 -7.00
CA GLN A 27 3.38 -14.31 -6.27
C GLN A 27 2.88 -14.84 -4.92
N MET A 28 2.40 -16.09 -4.89
CA MET A 28 1.89 -16.74 -3.68
C MET A 28 2.99 -16.90 -2.62
N ILE A 29 4.23 -17.24 -3.01
CA ILE A 29 5.36 -17.30 -2.09
C ILE A 29 5.57 -15.96 -1.38
N ILE A 30 5.54 -14.86 -2.13
CA ILE A 30 5.71 -13.50 -1.60
C ILE A 30 4.52 -13.15 -0.68
N PHE A 31 3.30 -13.39 -1.16
CA PHE A 31 2.07 -13.13 -0.44
C PHE A 31 2.07 -13.83 0.93
N ARG A 32 2.31 -15.14 0.97
CA ARG A 32 2.36 -15.93 2.21
C ARG A 32 3.46 -15.47 3.14
N ARG A 33 4.61 -15.04 2.62
CA ARG A 33 5.70 -14.52 3.45
C ARG A 33 5.29 -13.25 4.18
N ILE A 34 4.58 -12.34 3.52
CA ILE A 34 4.10 -11.08 4.10
C ILE A 34 2.94 -11.35 5.09
N GLU A 35 1.97 -12.17 4.70
CA GLU A 35 0.83 -12.58 5.56
C GLU A 35 1.32 -13.23 6.87
N THR A 36 2.24 -14.19 6.77
CA THR A 36 2.81 -14.87 7.95
C THR A 36 3.52 -13.88 8.86
N HIS A 37 4.28 -12.95 8.26
CA HIS A 37 5.01 -11.94 9.01
C HIS A 37 4.07 -10.98 9.75
N TYR A 38 2.99 -10.54 9.10
CA TYR A 38 2.01 -9.65 9.72
C TYR A 38 1.26 -10.33 10.88
N ASN A 39 0.87 -11.60 10.73
CA ASN A 39 0.30 -12.38 11.83
C ASN A 39 1.27 -12.51 13.02
N ALA A 40 2.57 -12.66 12.77
CA ALA A 40 3.58 -12.68 13.83
C ALA A 40 3.68 -11.33 14.57
N ILE A 41 3.54 -10.21 13.87
CA ILE A 41 3.52 -8.86 14.47
C ILE A 41 2.32 -8.69 15.40
N ILE A 42 1.13 -9.07 14.93
CA ILE A 42 -0.11 -8.97 15.73
C ILE A 42 -0.02 -9.82 17.00
N THR A 43 0.57 -11.00 16.91
CA THR A 43 0.64 -11.94 18.05
C THR A 43 1.74 -11.62 19.06
N ASN A 44 2.89 -11.09 18.63
CA ASN A 44 4.07 -10.90 19.49
C ASN A 44 4.46 -9.43 19.71
N HIS A 45 3.54 -8.49 19.46
CA HIS A 45 3.59 -7.06 19.85
C HIS A 45 5.00 -6.46 20.04
N ASN A 46 5.84 -6.51 18.99
CA ASN A 46 7.16 -5.86 18.87
C ASN A 46 8.42 -6.73 19.05
N GLN A 47 8.32 -8.06 19.10
CA GLN A 47 9.49 -8.95 19.08
C GLN A 47 9.88 -9.45 17.68
N VAL A 48 9.24 -8.93 16.63
CA VAL A 48 9.44 -9.37 15.25
C VAL A 48 10.31 -8.37 14.48
N GLU A 49 11.46 -8.83 14.00
CA GLU A 49 12.37 -8.04 13.15
C GLU A 49 11.69 -7.57 11.85
N PRO A 50 11.84 -6.30 11.42
CA PRO A 50 11.13 -5.78 10.24
C PRO A 50 11.45 -6.54 8.95
N LEU A 51 10.42 -6.97 8.21
CA LEU A 51 10.55 -7.57 6.89
C LEU A 51 10.77 -6.51 5.80
N ARG A 52 11.95 -6.53 5.16
CA ARG A 52 12.30 -5.67 4.02
C ARG A 52 12.45 -6.51 2.75
N LEU A 53 11.67 -6.21 1.71
CA LEU A 53 11.64 -6.97 0.46
C LEU A 53 11.76 -6.05 -0.75
N ILE A 54 12.54 -6.48 -1.76
CA ILE A 54 12.57 -5.88 -3.10
C ILE A 54 12.05 -6.94 -4.07
N ILE A 55 10.90 -6.69 -4.68
CA ILE A 55 10.27 -7.61 -5.63
C ILE A 55 10.44 -7.05 -7.04
N MET A 56 11.33 -7.66 -7.81
CA MET A 56 11.57 -7.29 -9.19
C MET A 56 10.82 -8.18 -10.16
N GLY A 57 10.66 -7.72 -11.40
CA GLY A 57 10.24 -8.55 -12.53
C GLY A 57 9.79 -7.68 -13.68
N THR A 58 9.55 -8.29 -14.82
CA THR A 58 9.21 -7.60 -16.06
C THR A 58 7.82 -6.94 -16.00
N ALA A 59 7.57 -6.02 -16.94
CA ALA A 59 6.22 -5.53 -17.20
C ALA A 59 5.25 -6.71 -17.39
N GLU A 60 3.96 -6.49 -17.12
CA GLU A 60 2.90 -7.50 -17.31
C GLU A 60 2.91 -8.68 -16.30
N THR A 61 3.80 -8.70 -15.30
CA THR A 61 3.82 -9.73 -14.25
C THR A 61 2.77 -9.53 -13.14
N SER A 62 1.70 -8.79 -13.43
CA SER A 62 0.59 -8.48 -12.52
C SER A 62 1.05 -8.05 -11.11
N LYS A 63 2.09 -7.22 -11.01
CA LYS A 63 2.62 -6.73 -9.72
C LYS A 63 1.58 -5.91 -8.94
N SER A 64 0.85 -5.06 -9.64
CA SER A 64 -0.26 -4.28 -9.06
C SER A 64 -1.33 -5.19 -8.46
N TYR A 65 -1.60 -6.34 -9.10
CA TYR A 65 -2.53 -7.34 -8.57
C TYR A 65 -2.02 -7.96 -7.26
N LEU A 66 -0.74 -8.33 -7.19
CA LEU A 66 -0.12 -8.80 -5.94
C LEU A 66 -0.18 -7.73 -4.84
N ILE A 67 0.08 -6.46 -5.16
CA ILE A 67 -0.04 -5.35 -4.19
C ILE A 67 -1.48 -5.24 -3.67
N ASN A 68 -2.48 -5.28 -4.55
CA ASN A 68 -3.89 -5.21 -4.17
C ASN A 68 -4.32 -6.43 -3.32
N ALA A 69 -3.82 -7.63 -3.64
CA ALA A 69 -4.06 -8.84 -2.86
C ALA A 69 -3.50 -8.72 -1.43
N ILE A 70 -2.25 -8.24 -1.31
CA ILE A 70 -1.61 -8.01 0.00
C ILE A 70 -2.43 -6.99 0.81
N GLN A 71 -2.83 -5.87 0.21
CA GLN A 71 -3.64 -4.86 0.90
C GLN A 71 -4.93 -5.44 1.46
N ALA A 72 -5.72 -6.12 0.62
CA ALA A 72 -6.99 -6.71 1.03
C ALA A 72 -6.82 -7.72 2.18
N CYS A 73 -5.83 -8.60 2.06
CA CYS A 73 -5.54 -9.62 3.08
C CYS A 73 -5.11 -9.00 4.42
N LEU A 74 -4.17 -8.05 4.42
CA LEU A 74 -3.70 -7.44 5.66
C LEU A 74 -4.80 -6.60 6.32
N GLN A 75 -5.63 -5.93 5.53
CA GLN A 75 -6.79 -5.20 6.02
C GLN A 75 -7.83 -6.14 6.66
N GLU A 76 -8.14 -7.27 6.01
CA GLU A 76 -9.02 -8.29 6.58
C GLU A 76 -8.49 -8.82 7.92
N ILE A 77 -7.20 -9.17 7.97
CA ILE A 77 -6.56 -9.61 9.22
C ILE A 77 -6.68 -8.53 10.30
N ALA A 78 -6.43 -7.26 9.98
CA ALA A 78 -6.50 -6.18 10.96
C ALA A 78 -7.92 -5.95 11.49
N ILE A 79 -8.93 -5.92 10.61
CA ILE A 79 -10.34 -5.78 11.00
C ILE A 79 -10.75 -6.94 11.91
N ASN A 80 -10.36 -8.17 11.56
CA ASN A 80 -10.63 -9.36 12.37
C ASN A 80 -9.94 -9.32 13.74
N ASN A 81 -8.90 -8.49 13.91
CA ASN A 81 -8.20 -8.24 15.17
C ASN A 81 -8.60 -6.89 15.83
N GLY A 82 -9.71 -6.28 15.40
CA GLY A 82 -10.30 -5.10 16.05
C GLY A 82 -9.73 -3.75 15.61
N ALA A 83 -8.97 -3.69 14.51
CA ALA A 83 -8.51 -2.41 13.96
C ALA A 83 -9.65 -1.65 13.26
N GLU A 84 -9.74 -0.34 13.54
CA GLU A 84 -10.73 0.57 12.90
C GLU A 84 -10.23 1.14 11.57
N THR A 85 -8.91 1.10 11.34
CA THR A 85 -8.26 1.68 10.15
C THR A 85 -7.39 0.67 9.43
N SER A 86 -7.08 0.95 8.16
CA SER A 86 -6.17 0.11 7.37
C SER A 86 -4.78 0.08 8.01
N PRO A 87 -4.16 -1.10 8.18
CA PRO A 87 -2.80 -1.20 8.71
C PRO A 87 -1.73 -0.94 7.63
N VAL A 88 -2.13 -0.71 6.38
CA VAL A 88 -1.23 -0.59 5.23
C VAL A 88 -1.31 0.81 4.65
N ILE A 89 -0.14 1.40 4.39
CA ILE A 89 0.02 2.59 3.56
C ILE A 89 0.67 2.16 2.24
N VAL A 90 0.04 2.46 1.11
CA VAL A 90 0.54 2.13 -0.23
C VAL A 90 0.90 3.40 -0.97
N LEU A 91 2.17 3.47 -1.40
CA LEU A 91 2.74 4.65 -2.04
C LEU A 91 3.25 4.32 -3.43
N ALA A 92 3.09 5.24 -4.37
CA ALA A 92 3.70 5.15 -5.70
C ALA A 92 4.40 6.46 -6.11
N PRO A 93 5.33 6.42 -7.08
CA PRO A 93 6.04 7.62 -7.53
C PRO A 93 5.17 8.59 -8.35
N THR A 94 4.22 8.06 -9.14
CA THR A 94 3.38 8.86 -10.06
C THR A 94 1.90 8.65 -9.78
N GLY A 95 1.07 9.62 -10.18
CA GLY A 95 -0.38 9.59 -9.95
C GLY A 95 -1.07 8.38 -10.60
N ILE A 96 -0.71 8.04 -11.84
CA ILE A 96 -1.27 6.87 -12.54
C ILE A 96 -0.88 5.57 -11.83
N ALA A 97 0.37 5.45 -11.36
CA ALA A 97 0.80 4.28 -10.63
C ALA A 97 0.07 4.15 -9.28
N ALA A 98 -0.10 5.26 -8.56
CA ALA A 98 -0.83 5.32 -7.29
C ALA A 98 -2.30 4.89 -7.49
N PHE A 99 -2.96 5.45 -8.51
CA PHE A 99 -4.33 5.10 -8.87
C PHE A 99 -4.50 3.60 -9.12
N ASN A 100 -3.60 2.98 -9.90
CA ASN A 100 -3.68 1.56 -10.26
C ASN A 100 -3.53 0.58 -9.08
N ILE A 101 -2.94 1.02 -7.97
CA ILE A 101 -2.73 0.19 -6.77
C ILE A 101 -3.54 0.67 -5.57
N HIS A 102 -4.52 1.57 -5.79
CA HIS A 102 -5.32 2.19 -4.72
C HIS A 102 -4.46 2.88 -3.63
N GLY A 103 -3.32 3.41 -4.03
CA GLY A 103 -2.39 4.10 -3.16
C GLY A 103 -2.38 5.62 -3.37
N THR A 104 -1.42 6.27 -2.73
CA THR A 104 -1.18 7.72 -2.85
C THR A 104 0.22 8.00 -3.40
N MET A 105 0.47 9.24 -3.84
CA MET A 105 1.82 9.60 -4.29
C MET A 105 2.75 9.78 -3.09
N ILE A 106 3.98 9.26 -3.20
CA ILE A 106 4.96 9.33 -2.11
C ILE A 106 5.23 10.77 -1.68
N HIS A 107 5.36 11.70 -2.62
CA HIS A 107 5.68 13.09 -2.31
C HIS A 107 4.53 13.81 -1.60
N SER A 108 3.27 13.53 -2.00
CA SER A 108 2.10 14.12 -1.33
C SER A 108 1.91 13.56 0.07
N THR A 109 2.07 12.25 0.26
CA THR A 109 1.82 11.62 1.56
C THR A 109 2.93 11.88 2.57
N LEU A 110 4.19 11.93 2.13
CA LEU A 110 5.33 12.20 3.01
C LEU A 110 5.70 13.69 3.06
N SER A 111 4.91 14.57 2.43
CA SER A 111 5.18 16.02 2.38
C SER A 111 6.59 16.37 1.90
N ILE A 112 7.09 15.63 0.90
CA ILE A 112 8.42 15.88 0.32
C ILE A 112 8.27 17.04 -0.66
N LEU A 113 8.97 18.16 -0.36
CA LEU A 113 9.05 19.31 -1.26
C LEU A 113 9.64 18.90 -2.62
N ILE A 114 8.92 19.23 -3.69
CA ILE A 114 9.42 19.07 -5.05
C ILE A 114 10.38 20.23 -5.31
N ASN A 115 11.67 20.02 -5.09
CA ASN A 115 12.67 21.03 -5.45
C ASN A 115 13.01 20.88 -6.94
N SER A 116 12.20 21.46 -7.81
CA SER A 116 12.56 21.69 -9.22
C SER A 116 13.52 22.88 -9.28
N SER A 117 14.77 22.67 -8.89
CA SER A 117 15.82 23.57 -9.38
C SER A 117 16.04 23.20 -10.83
N ASP A 118 15.68 24.11 -11.72
CA ASP A 118 15.85 23.99 -13.16
C ASP A 118 17.29 23.54 -13.46
N LEU A 119 17.46 22.28 -13.84
CA LEU A 119 18.70 21.83 -14.45
C LEU A 119 18.69 22.43 -15.85
N SER A 120 19.19 23.66 -15.96
CA SER A 120 19.54 24.27 -17.23
C SER A 120 20.56 23.35 -17.90
N ILE A 121 20.09 22.45 -18.76
CA ILE A 121 20.96 21.73 -19.67
C ILE A 121 21.33 22.78 -20.72
N GLU A 122 22.40 23.52 -20.47
CA GLU A 122 23.08 24.26 -21.53
C GLU A 122 23.57 23.21 -22.54
N GLY A 123 22.93 23.21 -23.70
CA GLY A 123 23.33 22.39 -24.83
C GLY A 123 24.62 22.94 -25.43
N GLU A 124 25.61 22.06 -25.60
CA GLU A 124 26.67 22.19 -26.60
C GLU A 124 26.32 21.37 -27.85
#